data_AF-A0A3D0VT14-F1
#
_entry.id   AF-A0A3D0VT14-F1
#
_cell.length_a   1.000
_cell.length_b   1.000
_cell.length_c   1.000
_cell.angle_alpha   90.00
_cell.angle_beta   90.00
_cell.angle_gamma   90.00
#
_symmetry.space_group_name_H-M   'P 1'
#
loop_
_entity.id
_entity.type
_entity.pdbx_description
1 polymer ?
#
loop_
_entity_poly.entity_id
_entity_poly.type
_entity_poly.pdbx_seq_one_letter_code
_entity_poly.pdbx_strand_id
1 'polypeptide(L)'
;MILPIFCILSNLSYSKVINIALMYRGKPVDGADVGVKFNDKEISTSSNEGLIKVDVEDAEMILVKAIKEGYGYKGYIGKPRDLNLEMKPKYAAVTGRVAIRGTPIRDQKVTLENLWTKEQYEYSTNSNGNFVFERIPIKQSHILRVLREGYLPFEKEVTLNSETDSENEIYLNEKEYIINVKVKNSKNRFIFIEGISAELDETGIGTAILSDFMEDRVKIIIDGKEFIEDVDKSKRFQNFVISVPQS
;
A
#
# COMPACT_ATOMS: atom_id res chain seq x y z
N MET A 1 -84.97 17.37 14.80
CA MET A 1 -83.68 18.08 14.71
C MET A 1 -82.60 17.03 14.91
N ILE A 2 -82.04 16.49 13.82
CA ILE A 2 -81.10 15.36 13.84
C ILE A 2 -79.71 15.93 13.58
N LEU A 3 -78.81 15.79 14.55
CA LEU A 3 -77.40 16.16 14.41
C LEU A 3 -76.66 15.12 13.55
N PRO A 4 -75.83 15.51 12.58
CA PRO A 4 -74.97 14.58 11.89
C PRO A 4 -73.75 14.25 12.76
N ILE A 5 -73.53 12.96 12.99
CA ILE A 5 -72.30 12.42 13.57
C ILE A 5 -71.22 12.55 12.49
N PHE A 6 -70.30 13.51 12.67
CA PHE A 6 -69.05 13.57 11.92
C PHE A 6 -68.14 12.44 12.44
N CYS A 7 -68.10 11.31 11.74
CA CYS A 7 -67.00 10.37 11.86
C CYS A 7 -65.75 11.02 11.26
N ILE A 8 -64.86 11.52 12.12
CA ILE A 8 -63.48 11.84 11.76
C ILE A 8 -62.81 10.49 11.49
N LEU A 9 -62.72 10.10 10.22
CA LEU A 9 -61.80 9.05 9.78
C LEU A 9 -60.39 9.57 10.08
N SER A 10 -59.82 9.12 11.18
CA SER A 10 -58.39 9.21 11.42
C SER A 10 -57.67 8.58 10.23
N ASN A 11 -56.90 9.38 9.50
CA ASN A 11 -55.97 8.88 8.49
C ASN A 11 -55.06 7.85 9.18
N LEU A 12 -55.30 6.57 8.91
CA LEU A 12 -54.37 5.51 9.22
C LEU A 12 -53.13 5.80 8.36
N SER A 13 -52.13 6.47 8.94
CA SER A 13 -50.82 6.61 8.30
C SER A 13 -50.26 5.19 8.18
N TYR A 14 -50.18 4.71 6.94
CA TYR A 14 -49.58 3.43 6.67
C TYR A 14 -48.07 3.64 6.79
N SER A 15 -47.48 3.19 7.89
CA SER A 15 -46.03 3.11 7.99
C SER A 15 -45.51 2.31 6.81
N LYS A 16 -44.63 2.94 6.03
CA LYS A 16 -44.00 2.31 4.88
C LYS A 16 -42.56 2.00 5.26
N VAL A 17 -42.37 0.79 5.77
CA VAL A 17 -41.03 0.24 5.97
C VAL A 17 -40.42 -0.05 4.61
N ILE A 18 -39.27 0.54 4.32
CA ILE A 18 -38.46 0.26 3.13
C ILE A 18 -37.18 -0.46 3.51
N ASN A 19 -36.71 -1.32 2.60
CA ASN A 19 -35.40 -1.96 2.70
C ASN A 19 -34.40 -1.23 1.79
N ILE A 20 -33.30 -0.78 2.38
CA ILE A 20 -32.18 -0.16 1.65
C ILE A 20 -31.00 -1.11 1.75
N ALA A 21 -30.57 -1.67 0.62
CA ALA A 21 -29.34 -2.42 0.49
C ALA A 21 -28.21 -1.49 0.05
N LEU A 22 -27.09 -1.50 0.76
CA LEU A 22 -25.86 -0.80 0.42
C LEU A 22 -24.90 -1.79 -0.24
N MET A 23 -24.51 -1.49 -1.47
CA MET A 23 -23.72 -2.40 -2.30
C MET A 23 -22.43 -1.71 -2.78
N TYR A 24 -21.36 -2.50 -2.96
CA TYR A 24 -20.17 -2.10 -3.70
C TYR A 24 -19.72 -3.26 -4.58
N ARG A 25 -19.70 -3.05 -5.90
CA ARG A 25 -19.37 -4.09 -6.91
C ARG A 25 -20.15 -5.39 -6.67
N GLY A 26 -21.44 -5.25 -6.33
CA GLY A 26 -22.34 -6.39 -6.08
C GLY A 26 -22.14 -7.11 -4.74
N LYS A 27 -21.27 -6.61 -3.84
CA LYS A 27 -21.12 -7.11 -2.47
C LYS A 27 -21.81 -6.18 -1.46
N PRO A 28 -22.47 -6.72 -0.41
CA PRO A 28 -23.06 -5.89 0.64
C PRO A 28 -21.98 -5.12 1.41
N VAL A 29 -22.27 -3.87 1.77
CA VAL A 29 -21.38 -3.02 2.58
C VAL A 29 -21.90 -2.96 4.01
N ASP A 30 -21.30 -3.78 4.88
CA ASP A 30 -21.73 -3.91 6.27
C ASP A 30 -21.17 -2.81 7.20
N GLY A 31 -21.93 -2.49 8.26
CA GLY A 31 -21.57 -1.52 9.29
C GLY A 31 -21.35 -0.09 8.77
N ALA A 32 -22.07 0.33 7.73
CA ALA A 32 -22.08 1.71 7.24
C ALA A 32 -23.01 2.58 8.10
N ASP A 33 -22.57 3.78 8.46
CA ASP A 33 -23.40 4.79 9.13
C ASP A 33 -24.35 5.43 8.12
N VAL A 34 -25.65 5.40 8.41
CA VAL A 34 -26.68 5.89 7.50
C VAL A 34 -27.62 6.87 8.18
N GLY A 35 -27.75 8.04 7.57
CA GLY A 35 -28.79 9.02 7.85
C GLY A 35 -29.85 9.00 6.75
N VAL A 36 -31.12 8.91 7.14
CA VAL A 36 -32.27 9.05 6.25
C VAL A 36 -33.10 10.24 6.73
N LYS A 37 -33.20 11.27 5.89
CA LYS A 37 -33.97 12.48 6.16
C LYS A 37 -35.19 12.54 5.24
N PHE A 38 -36.35 12.80 5.80
CA PHE A 38 -37.62 12.89 5.07
C PHE A 38 -38.59 13.75 5.85
N ASN A 39 -39.38 14.57 5.15
CA ASN A 39 -40.18 15.61 5.78
C ASN A 39 -39.30 16.43 6.76
N ASP A 40 -39.71 16.53 8.02
CA ASP A 40 -38.95 17.15 9.12
C ASP A 40 -38.29 16.13 10.07
N LYS A 41 -38.21 14.85 9.67
CA LYS A 41 -37.62 13.75 10.46
C LYS A 41 -36.25 13.34 9.92
N GLU A 42 -35.40 12.87 10.83
CA GLU A 42 -34.10 12.27 10.51
C GLU A 42 -33.91 11.01 11.35
N ILE A 43 -33.52 9.93 10.68
CA ILE A 43 -33.21 8.63 11.30
C ILE A 43 -31.74 8.32 11.03
N SER A 44 -30.99 8.07 12.10
CA SER A 44 -29.60 7.62 12.03
C SER A 44 -29.51 6.16 12.48
N THR A 45 -28.84 5.33 11.69
CA THR A 45 -28.71 3.89 11.94
C THR A 45 -27.42 3.36 11.31
N SER A 46 -27.14 2.07 11.47
CA SER A 46 -26.04 1.37 10.81
C SER A 46 -26.57 0.19 10.00
N SER A 47 -26.00 -0.06 8.83
CA SER A 47 -26.33 -1.28 8.07
C SER A 47 -25.87 -2.55 8.79
N ASN A 48 -26.67 -3.61 8.73
CA ASN A 48 -26.27 -4.96 9.12
C ASN A 48 -26.36 -5.87 7.88
N GLU A 49 -25.27 -6.56 7.55
CA GLU A 49 -25.10 -7.32 6.31
C GLU A 49 -25.39 -6.47 5.05
N GLY A 50 -25.12 -5.16 5.14
CA GLY A 50 -25.42 -4.19 4.08
C GLY A 50 -26.90 -3.83 3.94
N LEU A 51 -27.78 -4.26 4.85
CA LEU A 51 -29.21 -3.96 4.81
C LEU A 51 -29.62 -2.99 5.92
N ILE A 52 -30.59 -2.14 5.60
CA ILE A 52 -31.22 -1.19 6.53
C ILE A 52 -32.72 -1.22 6.32
N LYS A 53 -33.47 -1.21 7.41
CA LYS A 53 -34.93 -1.07 7.40
C LYS A 53 -35.31 0.26 8.02
N VAL A 54 -36.03 1.09 7.27
CA VAL A 54 -36.44 2.42 7.73
C VAL A 54 -37.92 2.60 7.49
N ASP A 55 -38.64 3.04 8.51
CA ASP A 55 -40.01 3.52 8.37
C ASP A 55 -39.99 4.99 7.96
N VAL A 56 -40.54 5.29 6.79
CA VAL A 56 -40.48 6.62 6.18
C VAL A 56 -41.86 7.26 6.01
N GLU A 57 -42.85 6.85 6.81
CA GLU A 57 -44.20 7.47 6.97
C GLU A 57 -44.65 8.41 5.84
N ASP A 58 -45.37 7.87 4.85
CA ASP A 58 -46.00 8.63 3.75
C ASP A 58 -45.07 9.64 3.03
N ALA A 59 -43.74 9.53 3.17
CA ALA A 59 -42.81 10.45 2.52
C ALA A 59 -42.90 10.30 0.99
N GLU A 60 -42.94 11.44 0.29
CA GLU A 60 -42.86 11.44 -1.18
C GLU A 60 -41.41 11.42 -1.68
N MET A 61 -40.47 11.84 -0.81
CA MET A 61 -39.05 11.91 -1.10
C MET A 61 -38.24 11.70 0.19
N ILE A 62 -37.11 11.01 0.06
CA ILE A 62 -36.14 10.83 1.14
C ILE A 62 -34.74 11.22 0.66
N LEU A 63 -33.94 11.80 1.55
CA LEU A 63 -32.51 12.00 1.38
C LEU A 63 -31.79 10.90 2.16
N VAL A 64 -31.03 10.07 1.46
CA VAL A 64 -30.19 9.04 2.10
C VAL A 64 -28.74 9.47 2.01
N LYS A 65 -28.05 9.45 3.15
CA LYS A 65 -26.61 9.65 3.27
C LYS A 65 -26.03 8.43 3.96
N ALA A 66 -25.18 7.67 3.28
CA ALA A 66 -24.49 6.51 3.84
C ALA A 66 -22.98 6.72 3.77
N ILE A 67 -22.27 6.39 4.85
CA ILE A 67 -20.81 6.50 4.95
C ILE A 67 -20.27 5.21 5.56
N LYS A 68 -19.26 4.63 4.89
CA LYS A 68 -18.40 3.57 5.42
C LYS A 68 -16.96 3.96 5.13
N GLU A 69 -15.99 3.45 5.87
CA GLU A 69 -14.57 3.74 5.65
C GLU A 69 -14.17 3.65 4.17
N GLY A 70 -13.94 4.80 3.54
CA GLY A 70 -13.52 4.89 2.14
C GLY A 70 -14.66 4.94 1.13
N TYR A 71 -15.91 4.85 1.57
CA TYR A 71 -17.10 4.80 0.72
C TYR A 71 -18.16 5.81 1.15
N GLY A 72 -18.93 6.30 0.17
CA GLY A 72 -20.06 7.16 0.46
C GLY A 72 -21.19 7.03 -0.56
N TYR A 73 -22.39 7.32 -0.09
CA TYR A 73 -23.56 7.58 -0.91
C TYR A 73 -24.27 8.84 -0.39
N LYS A 74 -24.75 9.68 -1.30
CA LYS A 74 -25.66 10.78 -0.99
C LYS A 74 -26.60 10.97 -2.18
N GLY A 75 -27.90 10.86 -1.95
CA GLY A 75 -28.87 11.02 -3.03
C GLY A 75 -30.29 11.22 -2.54
N TYR A 76 -31.07 11.93 -3.35
CA TYR A 76 -32.52 12.03 -3.19
C TYR A 76 -33.17 10.86 -3.91
N ILE A 77 -34.07 10.20 -3.19
CA ILE A 77 -34.90 9.12 -3.70
C ILE A 77 -36.32 9.68 -3.67
N GLY A 78 -37.04 9.56 -4.79
CA GLY A 78 -38.46 9.92 -4.84
C GLY A 78 -39.32 8.98 -3.99
N LYS A 79 -40.44 8.51 -4.53
CA LYS A 79 -41.37 7.68 -3.76
C LYS A 79 -40.63 6.47 -3.13
N PRO A 80 -40.68 6.31 -1.79
CA PRO A 80 -39.98 5.25 -1.09
C PRO A 80 -40.34 3.88 -1.62
N ARG A 81 -39.31 3.07 -1.87
CA ARG A 81 -39.40 1.67 -2.31
C ARG A 81 -38.13 0.95 -1.84
N ASP A 82 -38.09 -0.35 -2.01
CA ASP A 82 -36.86 -1.11 -1.79
C ASP A 82 -35.81 -0.71 -2.82
N LEU A 83 -34.56 -0.53 -2.36
CA LEU A 83 -33.49 0.06 -3.16
C LEU A 83 -32.17 -0.64 -2.92
N ASN A 84 -31.41 -0.76 -4.01
CA ASN A 84 -30.00 -1.09 -3.97
C ASN A 84 -29.22 0.19 -4.27
N LEU A 85 -28.48 0.70 -3.29
CA LEU A 85 -27.67 1.91 -3.42
C LEU A 85 -26.21 1.51 -3.57
N GLU A 86 -25.63 1.85 -4.72
CA GLU A 86 -24.21 1.61 -4.97
C GLU A 86 -23.38 2.67 -4.25
N MET A 87 -22.59 2.25 -3.27
CA MET A 87 -21.63 3.10 -2.58
C MET A 87 -20.44 3.38 -3.49
N LYS A 88 -20.05 4.65 -3.59
CA LYS A 88 -18.89 5.05 -4.37
C LYS A 88 -17.68 5.20 -3.47
N PRO A 89 -16.52 4.63 -3.83
CA PRO A 89 -15.28 4.90 -3.14
C PRO A 89 -14.94 6.40 -3.27
N LYS A 90 -14.36 6.93 -2.20
CA LYS A 90 -13.71 8.23 -2.19
C LYS A 90 -12.24 8.04 -2.53
N TYR A 91 -11.64 9.04 -3.15
CA TYR A 91 -10.30 8.93 -3.68
C TYR A 91 -9.41 10.11 -3.25
N ALA A 92 -8.11 9.86 -3.17
CA ALA A 92 -7.05 10.86 -3.02
C ALA A 92 -5.90 10.55 -3.97
N ALA A 93 -4.89 11.44 -4.03
CA ALA A 93 -3.64 11.13 -4.71
C ALA A 93 -2.57 10.66 -3.72
N VAL A 94 -1.70 9.76 -4.20
CA VAL A 94 -0.46 9.39 -3.52
C VAL A 94 0.68 9.93 -4.35
N THR A 95 1.44 10.84 -3.77
CA THR A 95 2.56 11.50 -4.43
C THR A 95 3.85 11.19 -3.68
N GLY A 96 4.97 11.34 -4.37
CA GLY A 96 6.26 11.24 -3.72
C GLY A 96 7.43 11.37 -4.68
N ARG A 97 8.62 11.20 -4.12
CA ARG A 97 9.89 11.32 -4.82
C ARG A 97 10.82 10.17 -4.44
N VAL A 98 11.44 9.56 -5.45
CA VAL A 98 12.47 8.53 -5.27
C VAL A 98 13.84 9.12 -5.54
N ALA A 99 14.76 8.94 -4.60
CA ALA A 99 16.14 9.42 -4.70
C ALA A 99 17.16 8.41 -4.15
N ILE A 100 18.38 8.46 -4.70
CA ILE A 100 19.58 7.82 -4.14
C ILE A 100 20.51 8.93 -3.66
N ARG A 101 20.83 8.94 -2.36
CA ARG A 101 21.73 9.94 -1.76
C ARG A 101 21.34 11.40 -2.16
N GLY A 102 20.05 11.70 -2.20
CA GLY A 102 19.49 13.00 -2.61
C GLY A 102 19.36 13.24 -4.13
N THR A 103 19.98 12.39 -4.95
CA THR A 103 19.88 12.46 -6.42
C THR A 103 18.58 11.81 -6.90
N PRO A 104 17.71 12.53 -7.63
CA PRO A 104 16.45 11.98 -8.11
C PRO A 104 16.67 10.86 -9.13
N ILE A 105 15.80 9.84 -9.09
CA ILE A 105 15.87 8.70 -10.02
C ILE A 105 14.76 8.81 -11.05
N ARG A 106 15.10 8.90 -12.32
CA ARG A 106 14.15 8.86 -13.44
C ARG A 106 13.80 7.41 -13.83
N ASP A 107 12.60 7.20 -14.36
CA ASP A 107 12.10 5.95 -14.94
C ASP A 107 12.13 4.77 -13.94
N GLN A 108 12.10 5.09 -12.64
CA GLN A 108 12.01 4.10 -11.58
C GLN A 108 10.56 3.63 -11.43
N LYS A 109 10.35 2.32 -11.55
CA LYS A 109 9.05 1.71 -11.30
C LYS A 109 8.72 1.79 -9.81
N VAL A 110 7.57 2.37 -9.52
CA VAL A 110 6.93 2.46 -8.20
C VAL A 110 5.62 1.69 -8.32
N THR A 111 5.33 0.84 -7.34
CA THR A 111 4.07 0.11 -7.28
C THR A 111 3.33 0.43 -5.99
N LEU A 112 2.01 0.47 -6.07
CA LEU A 112 1.12 0.63 -4.93
C LEU A 112 0.09 -0.49 -5.00
N GLU A 113 -0.04 -1.29 -3.95
CA GLU A 113 -1.02 -2.37 -3.89
C GLU A 113 -2.02 -2.09 -2.77
N ASN A 114 -3.31 -2.15 -3.10
CA ASN A 114 -4.37 -2.11 -2.10
C ASN A 114 -4.42 -3.45 -1.35
N LEU A 115 -4.21 -3.45 -0.03
CA LEU A 115 -4.05 -4.68 0.74
C LEU A 115 -5.35 -5.51 0.80
N TRP A 116 -6.51 -4.87 0.67
CA TRP A 116 -7.82 -5.51 0.77
C TRP A 116 -8.30 -6.07 -0.58
N THR A 117 -8.28 -5.25 -1.62
CA THR A 117 -8.78 -5.63 -2.95
C THR A 117 -7.75 -6.36 -3.81
N LYS A 118 -6.46 -6.27 -3.45
CA LYS A 118 -5.32 -6.73 -4.25
C LYS A 118 -5.16 -6.00 -5.59
N GLU A 119 -5.82 -4.85 -5.74
CA GLU A 119 -5.64 -3.98 -6.89
C GLU A 119 -4.22 -3.37 -6.87
N GLN A 120 -3.55 -3.40 -8.02
CA GLN A 120 -2.20 -2.89 -8.19
C GLN A 120 -2.21 -1.66 -9.09
N TYR A 121 -1.40 -0.68 -8.70
CA TYR A 121 -1.16 0.56 -9.41
C TYR A 121 0.34 0.65 -9.69
N GLU A 122 0.71 1.10 -10.88
CA GLU A 122 2.11 1.25 -11.29
C GLU A 122 2.37 2.64 -11.85
N TYR A 123 3.53 3.21 -11.52
CA TYR A 123 3.99 4.49 -12.05
C TYR A 123 5.49 4.43 -12.29
N SER A 124 5.98 5.15 -13.31
CA SER A 124 7.41 5.34 -13.55
C SER A 124 7.78 6.78 -13.22
N THR A 125 8.77 7.00 -12.37
CA THR A 125 9.15 8.34 -11.93
C THR A 125 9.60 9.24 -13.09
N ASN A 126 9.31 10.53 -13.00
CA ASN A 126 9.75 11.51 -13.99
C ASN A 126 11.23 11.93 -13.80
N SER A 127 11.71 12.91 -14.57
CA SER A 127 13.10 13.41 -14.50
C SER A 127 13.51 13.96 -13.14
N ASN A 128 12.56 14.36 -12.31
CA ASN A 128 12.81 14.87 -10.95
C ASN A 128 12.65 13.79 -9.88
N GLY A 129 12.45 12.54 -10.29
CA GLY A 129 12.21 11.40 -9.41
C GLY A 129 10.80 11.34 -8.85
N ASN A 130 9.88 12.18 -9.33
CA ASN A 130 8.54 12.28 -8.76
C ASN A 130 7.60 11.24 -9.38
N PHE A 131 6.67 10.73 -8.56
CA PHE A 131 5.57 9.87 -8.97
C PHE A 131 4.23 10.41 -8.45
N VAL A 132 3.15 10.09 -9.16
CA VAL A 132 1.78 10.44 -8.76
C VAL A 132 0.86 9.27 -9.11
N PHE A 133 0.24 8.68 -8.09
CA PHE A 133 -0.91 7.81 -8.27
C PHE A 133 -2.18 8.61 -8.05
N GLU A 134 -2.94 8.81 -9.12
CA GLU A 134 -4.24 9.45 -9.03
C GLU A 134 -5.32 8.44 -8.65
N ARG A 135 -6.36 8.95 -7.98
CA ARG A 135 -7.59 8.20 -7.70
C ARG A 135 -7.38 6.93 -6.86
N ILE A 136 -6.62 7.04 -5.77
CA ILE A 136 -6.41 5.94 -4.83
C ILE A 136 -7.50 5.94 -3.76
N PRO A 137 -8.19 4.81 -3.50
CA PRO A 137 -9.24 4.74 -2.50
C PRO A 137 -8.77 5.18 -1.12
N ILE A 138 -9.48 6.12 -0.48
CA ILE A 138 -9.16 6.54 0.89
C ILE A 138 -9.68 5.56 1.93
N LYS A 139 -9.15 5.66 3.15
CA LYS A 139 -9.41 4.83 4.34
C LYS A 139 -9.22 3.33 4.08
N GLN A 140 -8.30 3.01 3.17
CA GLN A 140 -7.85 1.66 2.89
C GLN A 140 -6.33 1.62 3.03
N SER A 141 -5.80 0.54 3.58
CA SER A 141 -4.36 0.32 3.66
C SER A 141 -3.81 -0.11 2.30
N HIS A 142 -2.69 0.51 1.92
CA HIS A 142 -1.93 0.18 0.73
C HIS A 142 -0.49 -0.11 1.10
N ILE A 143 0.22 -0.87 0.28
CA ILE A 143 1.65 -1.05 0.38
C ILE A 143 2.33 -0.43 -0.85
N LEU A 144 3.14 0.58 -0.59
CA LEU A 144 3.95 1.27 -1.58
C LEU A 144 5.31 0.57 -1.67
N ARG A 145 5.72 0.17 -2.87
CA ARG A 145 6.97 -0.53 -3.10
C ARG A 145 7.82 0.14 -4.17
N VAL A 146 9.13 0.10 -3.96
CA VAL A 146 10.11 0.47 -4.97
C VAL A 146 11.17 -0.62 -5.00
N LEU A 147 11.34 -1.22 -6.17
CA LEU A 147 12.33 -2.26 -6.42
C LEU A 147 13.33 -1.75 -7.45
N ARG A 148 14.60 -1.78 -7.08
CA ARG A 148 15.72 -1.44 -7.97
C ARG A 148 16.84 -2.43 -7.75
N GLU A 149 17.37 -2.97 -8.84
CA GLU A 149 18.51 -3.87 -8.80
C GLU A 149 19.72 -3.20 -8.13
N GLY A 150 20.42 -3.96 -7.26
CA GLY A 150 21.53 -3.44 -6.44
C GLY A 150 21.11 -2.68 -5.16
N TYR A 151 19.82 -2.46 -4.92
CA TYR A 151 19.31 -1.77 -3.74
C TYR A 151 18.41 -2.67 -2.90
N LEU A 152 18.33 -2.39 -1.60
CA LEU A 152 17.35 -3.02 -0.74
C LEU A 152 15.93 -2.64 -1.19
N PRO A 153 14.98 -3.59 -1.19
CA PRO A 153 13.60 -3.28 -1.52
C PRO A 153 13.05 -2.26 -0.51
N PHE A 154 12.39 -1.23 -1.02
CA PHE A 154 11.64 -0.31 -0.18
C PHE A 154 10.19 -0.74 -0.13
N GLU A 155 9.63 -0.83 1.08
CA GLU A 155 8.21 -1.05 1.31
C GLU A 155 7.70 -0.14 2.43
N LYS A 156 6.51 0.45 2.24
CA LYS A 156 5.86 1.30 3.25
C LYS A 156 4.34 1.12 3.19
N GLU A 157 3.71 0.93 4.35
CA GLU A 157 2.25 1.00 4.44
C GLU A 157 1.78 2.46 4.35
N VAL A 158 0.80 2.71 3.49
CA VAL A 158 0.19 4.01 3.24
C VAL A 158 -1.30 3.91 3.50
N THR A 159 -1.79 4.68 4.47
CA THR A 159 -3.22 4.82 4.77
C THR A 159 -3.65 6.25 4.52
N LEU A 160 -4.57 6.43 3.57
CA LEU A 160 -5.07 7.75 3.17
C LEU A 160 -6.29 8.10 4.01
N ASN A 161 -6.19 9.03 4.95
CA ASN A 161 -7.30 9.31 5.88
C ASN A 161 -8.27 10.39 5.38
N SER A 162 -7.85 11.18 4.39
CA SER A 162 -8.58 12.31 3.83
C SER A 162 -8.32 12.42 2.33
N GLU A 163 -9.09 13.29 1.67
CA GLU A 163 -8.92 13.65 0.24
C GLU A 163 -7.65 14.49 -0.02
N THR A 164 -6.78 14.65 0.98
CA THR A 164 -5.50 15.36 0.88
C THR A 164 -4.41 14.43 0.40
N ASP A 165 -3.49 14.99 -0.40
CA ASP A 165 -2.35 14.26 -0.92
C ASP A 165 -1.47 13.72 0.21
N SER A 166 -1.05 12.46 0.10
CA SER A 166 0.07 11.96 0.89
C SER A 166 1.36 12.20 0.11
N GLU A 167 2.32 12.88 0.73
CA GLU A 167 3.65 13.11 0.17
C GLU A 167 4.64 12.14 0.80
N ASN A 168 5.40 11.43 -0.03
CA ASN A 168 6.33 10.41 0.42
C ASN A 168 7.72 10.64 -0.17
N GLU A 169 8.70 10.89 0.69
CA GLU A 169 10.11 10.82 0.28
C GLU A 169 10.63 9.39 0.48
N ILE A 170 11.22 8.85 -0.59
CA ILE A 170 11.75 7.49 -0.61
C ILE A 170 13.25 7.57 -0.91
N TYR A 171 14.04 7.10 0.05
CA TYR A 171 15.48 6.97 -0.07
C TYR A 171 15.84 5.49 -0.21
N LEU A 172 16.43 5.13 -1.35
CA LEU A 172 16.90 3.76 -1.57
C LEU A 172 18.29 3.57 -0.94
N ASN A 173 18.43 2.49 -0.19
CA ASN A 173 19.70 2.09 0.41
C ASN A 173 20.34 1.00 -0.45
N GLU A 174 21.63 1.13 -0.70
CA GLU A 174 22.42 0.12 -1.40
C GLU A 174 22.42 -1.19 -0.60
N LYS A 175 22.50 -2.33 -1.30
CA LYS A 175 22.76 -3.60 -0.62
C LYS A 175 24.22 -3.63 -0.20
N GLU A 176 24.47 -3.74 1.11
CA GLU A 176 25.79 -4.06 1.62
C GLU A 176 25.97 -5.58 1.64
N TYR A 177 27.03 -6.06 0.98
CA TYR A 177 27.40 -7.48 1.00
C TYR A 177 28.59 -7.68 1.95
N ILE A 178 28.40 -8.51 2.98
CA ILE A 178 29.48 -8.91 3.89
C ILE A 178 29.98 -10.29 3.46
N ILE A 179 31.17 -10.33 2.86
CA ILE A 179 31.82 -11.58 2.48
C ILE A 179 32.62 -12.11 3.69
N ASN A 180 32.20 -13.25 4.24
CA ASN A 180 32.90 -13.92 5.33
C ASN A 180 33.75 -15.07 4.80
N VAL A 181 35.03 -15.07 5.13
CA VAL A 181 36.00 -15.94 4.48
C VAL A 181 36.83 -16.77 5.45
N LYS A 182 36.87 -18.09 5.21
CA LYS A 182 37.53 -19.07 6.09
C LYS A 182 38.58 -19.84 5.29
N VAL A 183 39.85 -19.82 5.71
CA VAL A 183 40.90 -20.66 5.11
C VAL A 183 41.43 -21.65 6.10
N LYS A 184 42.09 -22.70 5.61
CA LYS A 184 42.82 -23.66 6.40
C LYS A 184 44.29 -23.66 6.00
N ASN A 185 45.20 -23.69 6.98
CA ASN A 185 46.63 -23.91 6.70
C ASN A 185 46.93 -25.40 6.47
N SER A 186 48.19 -25.68 6.12
CA SER A 186 48.77 -27.02 5.97
C SER A 186 48.68 -27.93 7.21
N LYS A 187 48.27 -27.38 8.38
CA LYS A 187 48.00 -28.14 9.61
C LYS A 187 46.51 -28.36 9.86
N ASN A 188 45.66 -28.14 8.86
CA ASN A 188 44.21 -28.25 8.93
C ASN A 188 43.55 -27.35 9.99
N ARG A 189 44.24 -26.27 10.43
CA ARG A 189 43.67 -25.26 11.32
C ARG A 189 43.08 -24.14 10.50
N PHE A 190 41.89 -23.68 10.88
CA PHE A 190 41.33 -22.48 10.28
C PHE A 190 42.23 -21.28 10.59
N ILE A 191 42.63 -20.59 9.54
CA ILE A 191 43.25 -19.27 9.58
C ILE A 191 42.34 -18.34 8.79
N PHE A 192 42.12 -17.16 9.35
CA PHE A 192 41.55 -16.05 8.60
C PHE A 192 42.56 -15.69 7.51
N ILE A 193 42.12 -15.62 6.26
CA ILE A 193 42.93 -15.07 5.17
C ILE A 193 42.08 -14.00 4.51
N GLU A 194 42.68 -12.83 4.40
CA GLU A 194 42.19 -11.80 3.53
C GLU A 194 42.30 -12.22 2.08
N GLY A 195 41.18 -12.09 1.36
CA GLY A 195 41.22 -12.03 -0.09
C GLY A 195 40.89 -13.30 -0.83
N ILE A 196 39.70 -13.81 -0.56
CA ILE A 196 39.21 -15.05 -1.16
C ILE A 196 38.08 -14.69 -2.13
N SER A 197 38.02 -15.37 -3.27
CA SER A 197 36.94 -15.20 -4.25
C SER A 197 35.68 -15.95 -3.81
N ALA A 198 34.63 -15.22 -3.41
CA ALA A 198 33.34 -15.80 -3.05
C ALA A 198 32.38 -15.68 -4.23
N GLU A 199 31.74 -16.78 -4.60
CA GLU A 199 30.58 -16.76 -5.48
C GLU A 199 29.35 -16.56 -4.58
N LEU A 200 28.61 -15.47 -4.79
CA LEU A 200 27.41 -15.13 -4.03
C LEU A 200 26.21 -15.86 -4.63
N ASP A 201 25.41 -16.53 -3.79
CA ASP A 201 24.08 -16.95 -4.23
C ASP A 201 23.09 -15.77 -4.22
N GLU A 202 21.87 -16.02 -4.68
CA GLU A 202 20.75 -15.08 -4.73
C GLU A 202 20.33 -14.52 -3.35
N THR A 203 20.86 -15.06 -2.25
CA THR A 203 20.68 -14.55 -0.88
C THR A 203 21.80 -13.61 -0.41
N GLY A 204 22.87 -13.45 -1.20
CA GLY A 204 24.03 -12.63 -0.86
C GLY A 204 25.01 -13.31 0.09
N ILE A 205 24.94 -14.64 0.22
CA ILE A 205 25.91 -15.43 0.99
C ILE A 205 26.84 -16.12 -0.01
N GLY A 206 28.15 -15.89 0.14
CA GLY A 206 29.15 -16.53 -0.71
C GLY A 206 30.20 -17.24 0.12
N THR A 207 30.66 -18.38 -0.38
CA THR A 207 31.77 -19.14 0.22
C THR A 207 32.92 -19.14 -0.76
N ALA A 208 34.12 -18.91 -0.24
CA ALA A 208 35.32 -18.82 -1.04
C ALA A 208 36.35 -19.82 -0.52
N ILE A 209 37.03 -20.52 -1.43
CA ILE A 209 38.05 -21.52 -1.12
C ILE A 209 39.34 -21.10 -1.83
N LEU A 210 40.34 -20.67 -1.07
CA LEU A 210 41.69 -20.41 -1.60
C LEU A 210 42.49 -21.72 -1.57
N SER A 211 42.92 -22.17 -2.75
CA SER A 211 43.95 -23.20 -2.90
C SER A 211 45.29 -22.52 -3.23
N ASP A 212 46.22 -22.59 -2.28
CA ASP A 212 47.67 -22.39 -2.43
C ASP A 212 48.24 -21.01 -2.87
N PHE A 213 48.87 -20.32 -1.89
CA PHE A 213 50.07 -19.44 -1.95
C PHE A 213 50.08 -17.98 -2.48
N MET A 214 50.87 -17.16 -1.75
CA MET A 214 51.85 -16.12 -2.16
C MET A 214 51.56 -15.14 -3.32
N GLU A 215 50.55 -14.28 -3.23
CA GLU A 215 50.53 -13.08 -4.10
C GLU A 215 50.19 -11.78 -3.34
N ASP A 216 50.72 -10.67 -3.85
CA ASP A 216 50.67 -9.30 -3.29
C ASP A 216 49.30 -8.62 -3.48
N ARG A 217 48.41 -9.30 -4.18
CA ARG A 217 47.13 -8.80 -4.65
C ARG A 217 46.06 -9.86 -4.49
N VAL A 218 44.84 -9.37 -4.30
CA VAL A 218 43.65 -10.19 -4.24
C VAL A 218 42.77 -9.84 -5.42
N LYS A 219 42.32 -10.87 -6.14
CA LYS A 219 41.31 -10.73 -7.18
C LYS A 219 39.95 -11.13 -6.63
N ILE A 220 39.00 -10.21 -6.68
CA ILE A 220 37.62 -10.41 -6.25
C ILE A 220 36.72 -10.23 -7.46
N ILE A 221 35.89 -11.22 -7.75
CA ILE A 221 34.96 -11.17 -8.88
C ILE A 221 33.55 -11.06 -8.32
N ILE A 222 32.84 -9.99 -8.69
CA ILE A 222 31.44 -9.75 -8.28
C ILE A 222 30.65 -9.48 -9.57
N ASP A 223 29.63 -10.29 -9.84
CA ASP A 223 28.78 -10.21 -11.04
C ASP A 223 29.60 -10.10 -12.35
N GLY A 224 30.67 -10.88 -12.44
CA GLY A 224 31.58 -10.89 -13.60
C GLY A 224 32.50 -9.68 -13.73
N LYS A 225 32.43 -8.69 -12.82
CA LYS A 225 33.39 -7.58 -12.72
C LYS A 225 34.54 -7.95 -11.81
N GLU A 226 35.76 -7.64 -12.26
CA GLU A 226 36.99 -7.93 -11.52
C GLU A 226 37.43 -6.70 -10.71
N PHE A 227 37.71 -6.91 -9.42
CA PHE A 227 38.29 -5.95 -8.49
C PHE A 227 39.64 -6.49 -8.02
N ILE A 228 40.69 -5.68 -8.14
CA ILE A 228 42.05 -6.05 -7.74
C ILE A 228 42.48 -5.09 -6.65
N GLU A 229 42.73 -5.62 -5.45
CA GLU A 229 43.17 -4.85 -4.29
C GLU A 229 44.55 -5.31 -3.84
N ASP A 230 45.40 -4.35 -3.46
CA ASP A 230 46.72 -4.62 -2.88
C ASP A 230 46.58 -5.08 -1.41
N VAL A 231 47.28 -6.15 -1.05
CA VAL A 231 47.27 -6.68 0.32
C VAL A 231 48.31 -5.98 1.18
N ASP A 232 47.88 -5.38 2.28
CA ASP A 232 48.78 -4.79 3.27
C ASP A 232 49.39 -5.90 4.13
N LYS A 233 50.54 -6.41 3.69
CA LYS A 233 51.31 -7.48 4.36
C LYS A 233 51.70 -7.16 5.81
N SER A 234 51.58 -5.90 6.25
CA SER A 234 51.88 -5.51 7.63
C SER A 234 50.72 -5.79 8.59
N LYS A 235 49.50 -6.04 8.07
CA LYS A 235 48.31 -6.28 8.87
C LYS A 235 48.03 -7.77 8.99
N ARG A 236 47.59 -8.19 10.18
CA ARG A 236 47.06 -9.54 10.43
C ARG A 236 45.62 -9.72 9.95
N PHE A 237 44.90 -8.61 9.77
CA PHE A 237 43.52 -8.50 9.33
C PHE A 237 43.31 -7.16 8.61
N GLN A 238 42.50 -7.14 7.58
CA GLN A 238 42.24 -6.11 6.59
C GLN A 238 40.85 -6.38 6.00
N ASN A 239 39.87 -5.60 6.44
CA ASN A 239 38.57 -5.65 5.82
C ASN A 239 38.64 -4.99 4.43
N PHE A 240 38.11 -5.66 3.42
CA PHE A 240 37.87 -5.04 2.11
C PHE A 240 36.44 -4.51 2.07
N VAL A 241 36.29 -3.21 1.86
CA VAL A 241 34.99 -2.59 1.60
C VAL A 241 34.94 -2.31 0.10
N ILE A 242 34.20 -3.13 -0.63
CA ILE A 242 34.05 -2.97 -2.07
C ILE A 242 32.74 -2.25 -2.31
N SER A 243 32.83 -0.99 -2.72
CA SER A 243 31.67 -0.28 -3.27
C SER A 243 31.58 -0.65 -4.74
N VAL A 244 30.58 -1.45 -5.11
CA VAL A 244 30.35 -1.84 -6.51
C VAL A 244 29.64 -0.68 -7.22
N PRO A 245 30.31 0.10 -8.10
CA PRO A 245 29.65 1.15 -8.86
C PRO A 245 28.84 0.50 -9.99
N GLN A 246 27.56 0.85 -10.10
CA GLN A 246 26.73 0.40 -11.20
C GLN A 246 26.77 1.42 -12.35
N SER A 247 27.04 0.87 -13.54
CA SER A 247 27.07 1.46 -14.87
C SER A 247 25.69 1.84 -15.37
#